data_AF-A0A8T7HDX0-F1
#
_entry.id   AF-A0A8T7HDX0-F1
#
_cell.length_a   1.000
_cell.length_b   1.000
_cell.length_c   1.000
_cell.angle_alpha   90.00
_cell.angle_beta   90.00
_cell.angle_gamma   90.00
#
_symmetry.space_group_name_H-M   'P 1'
#
loop_
_entity.id
_entity.type
_entity.pdbx_description
1 polymer ?
#
loop_
_entity_poly.entity_id
_entity_poly.type
_entity_poly.pdbx_seq_one_letter_code
_entity_poly.pdbx_strand_id
1 'polypeptide(L)'
;MPKVKVSLAGIGNCSSVLIQGLEYCRKNPEETVGLVDYSIGGIEPNDIEFVAAFDVNDKKVGSDLSDAIFAHPNNTAKIIDVPSHSRCHPCY
;
A
#
# COMPACT_ATOMS: atom_id res chain seq x y z
N MET A 1 11.34 -10.93 -12.13
CA MET A 1 10.57 -12.12 -11.69
C MET A 1 9.08 -11.86 -11.94
N PRO A 2 8.17 -12.86 -11.85
CA PRO A 2 6.74 -12.56 -11.83
C PRO A 2 6.40 -11.71 -10.60
N LYS A 3 5.55 -10.70 -10.76
CA LYS A 3 5.14 -9.82 -9.67
C LYS A 3 4.36 -10.58 -8.59
N VAL A 4 4.59 -10.22 -7.33
CA VAL A 4 3.82 -10.69 -6.18
C VAL A 4 2.54 -9.87 -6.09
N LYS A 5 1.42 -10.50 -6.42
CA LYS A 5 0.10 -9.88 -6.35
C LYS A 5 -0.42 -9.89 -4.92
N VAL A 6 -0.69 -8.71 -4.37
CA VAL A 6 -1.14 -8.50 -3.00
C VAL A 6 -2.56 -7.94 -3.00
N SER A 7 -3.42 -8.54 -2.16
CA SER A 7 -4.74 -8.01 -1.83
C SER A 7 -4.77 -7.52 -0.39
N LEU A 8 -5.41 -6.39 -0.13
CA LEU A 8 -5.57 -5.82 1.20
C LEU A 8 -7.01 -5.98 1.69
N ALA A 9 -7.20 -6.51 2.90
CA ALA A 9 -8.49 -6.56 3.57
C ALA A 9 -8.45 -5.64 4.80
N GLY A 10 -9.17 -4.52 4.72
CA GLY A 10 -9.09 -3.41 5.67
C GLY A 10 -8.02 -2.39 5.26
N ILE A 11 -8.44 -1.16 4.97
CA ILE A 11 -7.57 -0.08 4.47
C ILE A 11 -7.30 0.90 5.60
N GLY A 12 -6.80 0.38 6.74
CA GLY A 12 -6.47 1.15 7.94
C GLY A 12 -5.10 1.83 7.88
N ASN A 13 -4.66 2.37 9.02
CA ASN A 13 -3.32 2.96 9.19
C ASN A 13 -2.18 1.98 8.81
N CYS A 14 -2.32 0.69 9.11
CA CYS A 14 -1.34 -0.33 8.72
C CYS A 14 -1.19 -0.43 7.19
N SER A 15 -2.31 -0.41 6.46
CA SER A 15 -2.31 -0.40 5.00
C SER A 15 -1.71 0.90 4.46
N SER A 16 -2.01 2.03 5.12
CA SER A 16 -1.46 3.34 4.77
C SER A 16 0.06 3.39 4.89
N VAL A 17 0.62 2.98 6.03
CA VAL A 17 2.09 2.95 6.20
C VAL A 17 2.75 1.91 5.31
N LEU A 18 2.10 0.78 5.03
CA LEU A 18 2.61 -0.26 4.14
C LEU A 18 2.79 0.27 2.72
N ILE A 19 1.77 0.86 2.09
CA ILE A 19 1.90 1.26 0.68
C ILE A 19 2.80 2.50 0.56
N GLN A 20 2.74 3.43 1.53
CA GLN A 20 3.64 4.59 1.56
C GLN A 20 5.10 4.15 1.75
N GLY A 21 5.36 3.24 2.69
CA GLY A 21 6.70 2.71 2.93
C GLY A 21 7.25 1.94 1.73
N LEU A 22 6.39 1.16 1.06
CA LEU A 22 6.76 0.48 -0.18
C LEU A 22 7.15 1.48 -1.27
N GLU A 23 6.33 2.49 -1.51
CA GLU A 23 6.62 3.54 -2.50
C GLU A 23 7.90 4.32 -2.16
N TYR A 24 8.15 4.56 -0.88
CA TYR A 24 9.39 5.18 -0.41
C TYR A 24 10.61 4.31 -0.74
N CYS A 25 10.56 3.00 -0.44
CA CYS A 25 11.65 2.07 -0.74
C CYS A 25 11.92 1.90 -2.24
N ARG A 26 10.89 2.08 -3.08
CA ARG A 26 11.06 2.05 -4.56
C ARG A 26 11.81 3.27 -5.08
N LYS A 27 11.60 4.45 -4.48
CA LYS A 27 12.28 5.69 -4.88
C LYS A 27 13.67 5.84 -4.27
N ASN A 28 13.92 5.18 -3.14
CA ASN A 28 15.18 5.27 -2.39
C ASN A 28 15.71 3.84 -2.09
N PRO A 29 16.22 3.11 -3.10
CA PRO A 29 16.65 1.71 -2.93
C PRO A 29 17.80 1.53 -1.94
N GLU A 30 18.59 2.58 -1.70
CA GLU A 30 19.66 2.62 -0.71
C GLU A 30 19.16 2.81 0.74
N GLU A 31 17.92 3.28 0.92
CA GLU A 31 17.33 3.57 2.23
C GLU A 31 16.54 2.36 2.75
N THR A 32 17.24 1.41 3.36
CA THR A 32 16.66 0.15 3.84
C THR A 32 16.18 0.19 5.28
N VAL A 33 16.15 1.36 5.92
CA VAL A 33 15.72 1.51 7.32
C VAL A 33 14.27 1.05 7.48
N GLY A 34 14.05 0.05 8.34
CA GLY A 34 12.73 -0.56 8.57
C GLY A 34 12.47 -1.84 7.77
N LEU A 35 13.36 -2.21 6.85
CA LEU A 35 13.37 -3.52 6.21
C LEU A 35 14.35 -4.46 6.95
N VAL A 36 14.02 -5.76 6.96
CA VAL A 36 14.98 -6.79 7.42
C VAL A 36 16.11 -6.95 6.41
N ASP A 37 15.75 -6.95 5.13
CA ASP A 37 16.63 -6.94 3.96
C ASP A 37 15.87 -6.24 2.81
N TYR A 38 16.57 -5.64 1.86
CA TYR A 38 15.96 -5.06 0.66
C TYR A 38 15.38 -6.14 -0.25
N SER A 39 16.02 -7.32 -0.30
CA SER A 39 15.53 -8.46 -1.07
C SER A 39 15.33 -9.67 -0.17
N ILE A 40 14.08 -10.14 -0.07
CA ILE A 40 13.75 -11.34 0.71
C ILE A 40 13.39 -12.46 -0.25
N GLY A 41 14.26 -13.47 -0.35
CA GLY A 41 14.05 -14.59 -1.27
C GLY A 41 14.04 -14.18 -2.74
N GLY A 42 14.74 -13.09 -3.10
CA GLY A 42 14.76 -12.53 -4.46
C GLY A 42 13.57 -11.63 -4.79
N ILE A 43 12.71 -11.32 -3.81
CA ILE A 43 11.57 -10.42 -3.97
C ILE A 43 11.98 -9.04 -3.45
N GLU A 44 11.90 -8.04 -4.32
CA GLU A 44 12.19 -6.64 -3.99
C GLU A 44 10.89 -5.82 -3.85
N PRO A 45 10.94 -4.60 -3.27
CA PRO A 45 9.79 -3.68 -3.23
C PRO A 45 9.11 -3.42 -4.58
N ASN A 46 9.89 -3.46 -5.67
CA ASN A 46 9.38 -3.27 -7.04
C ASN A 46 8.56 -4.46 -7.56
N ASP A 47 8.72 -5.66 -6.98
CA ASP A 47 7.99 -6.85 -7.37
C ASP A 47 6.59 -6.92 -6.74
N ILE A 48 6.32 -6.11 -5.71
CA ILE A 48 5.02 -6.09 -5.03
C ILE A 48 3.99 -5.28 -5.85
N GLU A 49 2.83 -5.86 -6.14
CA GLU A 49 1.74 -5.22 -6.87
C GLU A 49 0.41 -5.35 -6.11
N PHE A 50 -0.17 -4.22 -5.70
CA PHE A 50 -1.51 -4.20 -5.11
C PHE A 50 -2.55 -4.35 -6.22
N VAL A 51 -3.30 -5.45 -6.17
CA VAL A 51 -4.28 -5.82 -7.21
C VAL A 51 -5.73 -5.75 -6.75
N ALA A 52 -5.95 -5.72 -5.44
CA ALA A 52 -7.27 -5.60 -4.84
C ALA A 52 -7.17 -4.99 -3.44
N ALA A 53 -8.22 -4.26 -3.07
CA ALA A 53 -8.37 -3.68 -1.75
C ALA A 53 -9.83 -3.80 -1.33
N PHE A 54 -10.09 -4.11 -0.07
CA PHE A 54 -11.44 -4.27 0.44
C PHE A 54 -11.62 -3.49 1.75
N ASP A 55 -12.75 -2.80 1.91
CA ASP A 55 -13.12 -2.09 3.13
C ASP A 55 -14.65 -2.07 3.32
N VAL A 56 -15.11 -1.67 4.50
CA VAL A 56 -16.54 -1.47 4.83
C VAL A 56 -16.88 0.01 5.01
N ASN A 57 -15.86 0.86 5.15
CA ASN A 57 -16.02 2.30 5.35
C ASN A 57 -16.42 2.97 4.03
N ASP A 58 -17.55 3.67 4.03
CA ASP A 58 -18.13 4.38 2.89
C ASP A 58 -17.22 5.47 2.31
N LYS A 59 -16.32 6.05 3.11
CA LYS A 59 -15.31 7.01 2.64
C LYS A 59 -14.16 6.36 1.88
N LYS A 60 -14.03 5.05 1.96
CA LYS A 60 -12.95 4.26 1.34
C LYS A 60 -13.46 3.44 0.17
N VAL A 61 -14.62 2.80 0.31
CA VAL A 61 -15.25 2.00 -0.74
C VAL A 61 -15.51 2.84 -1.99
N GLY A 62 -15.09 2.33 -3.15
CA GLY A 62 -15.23 3.01 -4.44
C GLY A 62 -14.10 4.01 -4.76
N SER A 63 -13.34 4.47 -3.77
CA SER A 63 -12.18 5.34 -3.97
C SER A 63 -10.99 4.58 -4.55
N ASP A 64 -10.07 5.30 -5.19
CA ASP A 64 -8.74 4.74 -5.49
C ASP A 64 -8.04 4.35 -4.19
N LEU A 65 -7.28 3.26 -4.19
CA LEU A 65 -6.50 2.86 -3.01
C LEU A 65 -5.51 3.96 -2.58
N SER A 66 -4.96 4.75 -3.52
CA SER A 66 -4.08 5.89 -3.21
C SER A 66 -4.77 6.99 -2.39
N ASP A 67 -6.09 7.12 -2.52
CA ASP A 67 -6.90 8.08 -1.75
C ASP A 67 -7.44 7.45 -0.46
N ALA A 68 -7.90 6.20 -0.54
CA ALA A 68 -8.52 5.48 0.58
C ALA A 68 -7.57 5.32 1.79
N ILE A 69 -6.26 5.23 1.55
CA ILE A 69 -5.25 5.13 2.61
C ILE A 69 -5.09 6.41 3.44
N PHE A 70 -5.56 7.55 2.92
CA PHE A 70 -5.58 8.84 3.61
C PHE A 70 -6.99 9.23 4.09
N ALA A 71 -8.01 8.47 3.72
CA ALA A 71 -9.38 8.73 4.15
C ALA A 71 -9.57 8.43 5.65
N HIS A 72 -10.24 9.34 6.35
CA HIS A 72 -10.60 9.20 7.77
C HIS A 72 -11.31 7.85 8.04
N PRO A 73 -11.00 7.13 9.15
CA PRO A 73 -10.24 7.57 10.32
C PRO A 73 -8.72 7.35 10.24
N ASN A 74 -8.16 7.06 9.06
CA ASN A 74 -6.71 6.98 8.95
C ASN A 74 -6.09 8.34 9.27
N ASN A 75 -5.01 8.31 10.05
CA ASN A 75 -4.32 9.50 10.55
C ASN A 75 -2.79 9.31 10.61
N THR A 76 -2.27 8.24 9.99
CA THR A 76 -0.84 8.08 9.75
C THR A 76 -0.31 9.29 8.98
N ALA A 77 0.88 9.78 9.36
CA ALA A 77 1.54 10.87 8.68
C ALA A 77 1.75 10.55 7.19
N LYS A 78 1.51 11.53 6.32
CA LYS A 78 1.81 11.42 4.90
C LYS A 78 3.30 11.66 4.69
N ILE A 79 4.03 10.64 4.26
CA ILE A 79 5.48 10.71 4.01
C ILE A 79 5.81 10.82 2.52
N ILE A 80 4.92 10.36 1.65
CA ILE A 80 5.13 10.33 0.20
C ILE A 80 3.79 10.36 -0.55
N ASP A 81 3.80 10.92 -1.76
CA ASP A 81 2.71 10.73 -2.71
C ASP A 81 2.77 9.32 -3.32
N VAL A 82 1.61 8.66 -3.34
CA VAL A 82 1.44 7.30 -3.85
C VAL A 82 0.72 7.37 -5.21
N PRO A 83 1.21 6.69 -6.25
CA PRO A 83 0.53 6.66 -7.55
C PRO A 83 -0.84 5.98 -7.46
N SER A 84 -1.69 6.22 -8.47
CA SER A 84 -3.03 5.60 -8.55
C SER A 84 -2.94 4.07 -8.63
N HIS A 85 -3.88 3.40 -7.97
CA HIS A 85 -3.96 1.96 -7.80
C HIS A 85 -5.39 1.43 -8.08
N SER A 86 -5.61 0.12 -7.89
CA SER A 86 -6.96 -0.45 -7.97
C SER A 86 -7.91 0.20 -6.95
N ARG A 87 -9.19 0.34 -7.31
CA ARG A 87 -10.22 0.87 -6.40
C ARG A 87 -10.50 -0.08 -5.24
N CYS A 88 -10.91 0.48 -4.11
CA CYS A 88 -11.38 -0.29 -2.95
C CYS A 88 -12.77 -0.87 -3.22
N HIS A 89 -12.90 -2.17 -3.07
CA HIS A 89 -14.13 -2.92 -3.17
C HIS A 89 -14.85 -3.01 -1.81
N PRO A 90 -16.17 -3.16 -1.81
CA PRO A 90 -16.90 -3.46 -0.59
C PRO A 90 -16.60 -4.86 -0.05
N CYS A 91 -16.62 -5.02 1.28
CA CYS A 91 -16.74 -6.31 1.97
C CYS A 91 -18.21 -6.61 2.29
N TYR A 92 -18.99 -7.09 1.33
CA TYR A 92 -20.32 -7.69 1.56
C TYR A 92 -20.69 -8.68 0.45
#